data_AF-A0A535EMA5-F1
#
_entry.id   AF-A0A535EMA5-F1
#
_cell.length_a   1.000
_cell.length_b   1.000
_cell.length_c   1.000
_cell.angle_alpha   90.00
_cell.angle_beta   90.00
_cell.angle_gamma   90.00
#
_symmetry.space_group_name_H-M   'P 1'
#
loop_
_entity.id
_entity.type
_entity.pdbx_description
1 polymer ?
#
loop_
_entity_poly.entity_id
_entity_poly.type
_entity_poly.pdbx_seq_one_letter_code
_entity_poly.pdbx_strand_id
1 'polypeptide(L)'
;MHDKSQLPDLKLIQQSDGRPLVVGLGGSTRHLSRSLDSLRVALEGAERAGAAIMLLDIHQLDLPMFDAEAPNYEIENVRTMLEVV
;
A
#
# COMPACT_ATOMS: atom_id res chain seq x y z
N MET A 1 11.91 11.59 8.74
CA MET A 1 10.45 11.84 8.88
C MET A 1 9.90 11.81 7.47
N HIS A 2 9.30 10.68 7.05
CA HIS A 2 8.83 10.51 5.68
C HIS A 2 7.57 11.36 5.45
N ASP A 3 7.47 11.95 4.27
CA ASP A 3 6.37 12.84 3.87
C ASP A 3 5.07 12.03 3.72
N LYS A 4 4.20 12.14 4.72
CA LYS A 4 2.93 11.40 4.82
C LYS A 4 1.84 11.96 3.89
N SER A 5 2.03 13.13 3.27
CA SER A 5 1.00 13.71 2.38
C SER A 5 0.81 12.96 1.07
N GLN A 6 1.69 12.00 0.77
CA GLN A 6 1.60 11.15 -0.42
C GLN A 6 0.90 9.80 -0.17
N LEU A 7 0.49 9.52 1.07
CA LEU A 7 -0.28 8.31 1.35
C LEU A 7 -1.69 8.48 0.77
N PRO A 8 -2.17 7.53 -0.05
CA PRO A 8 -3.52 7.58 -0.59
C PRO A 8 -4.52 7.47 0.57
N ASP A 9 -5.60 8.27 0.51
CA ASP A 9 -6.65 8.25 1.53
C ASP A 9 -7.33 6.88 1.54
N LEU A 10 -6.99 6.06 2.52
CA LEU A 10 -7.52 4.71 2.70
C LEU A 10 -9.04 4.71 2.91
N LYS A 11 -9.65 5.86 3.20
CA LYS A 11 -11.11 6.01 3.26
C LYS A 11 -11.78 5.91 1.89
N LEU A 12 -11.05 6.11 0.78
CA LEU A 12 -11.58 5.84 -0.58
C LEU A 12 -11.92 4.35 -0.80
N ILE A 13 -11.32 3.43 -0.03
CA ILE A 13 -11.54 1.99 -0.17
C ILE A 13 -12.95 1.57 0.29
N GLN A 14 -13.60 2.40 1.12
CA GLN A 14 -14.90 2.10 1.71
C GLN A 14 -16.09 2.46 0.79
N GLN A 15 -15.86 3.15 -0.33
CA GLN A 15 -16.91 3.53 -1.27
C GLN A 15 -16.64 2.94 -2.65
N SER A 16 -17.17 1.74 -2.91
CA SER A 16 -17.08 1.15 -4.23
C SER A 16 -18.05 1.85 -5.20
N ASP A 17 -17.49 2.64 -6.11
CA ASP A 17 -18.19 3.19 -7.29
C ASP A 17 -18.50 2.12 -8.37
N GLY A 18 -18.41 0.84 -8.00
CA GLY A 18 -18.55 -0.32 -8.89
C GLY A 18 -17.27 -0.75 -9.60
N ARG A 19 -16.17 0.01 -9.51
CA ARG A 19 -14.89 -0.38 -10.10
C ARG A 19 -14.14 -1.37 -9.20
N PRO A 20 -13.48 -2.40 -9.77
CA PRO A 20 -12.55 -3.22 -9.00
C PRO A 20 -11.34 -2.38 -8.56
N LEU A 21 -10.94 -2.52 -7.29
CA LEU A 21 -9.71 -1.89 -6.77
C LEU A 21 -8.54 -2.85 -6.92
N VAL A 22 -7.48 -2.40 -7.61
CA VAL A 22 -6.21 -3.13 -7.74
C VAL A 22 -5.14 -2.40 -6.92
N VAL A 23 -4.62 -3.10 -5.91
CA VAL A 23 -3.57 -2.57 -5.03
C VAL A 23 -2.24 -3.24 -5.39
N GLY A 24 -1.26 -2.43 -5.78
CA GLY A 24 0.11 -2.87 -6.00
C GLY A 24 0.97 -2.66 -4.76
N LEU A 25 1.69 -3.70 -4.33
CA LEU A 25 2.54 -3.66 -3.13
C LEU A 25 4.01 -3.77 -3.54
N GLY A 26 4.72 -2.65 -3.51
CA GLY A 26 6.13 -2.54 -3.87
C GLY A 26 7.03 -2.91 -2.70
N GLY A 27 7.59 -4.12 -2.71
CA GLY A 27 8.43 -4.63 -1.61
C GLY A 27 9.95 -4.42 -1.76
N SER A 28 10.39 -3.66 -2.75
CA SER A 28 11.83 -3.47 -2.98
C SER A 28 12.36 -2.32 -2.15
N THR A 29 13.45 -2.57 -1.40
CA THR A 29 14.15 -1.53 -0.62
C THR A 29 15.25 -0.82 -1.42
N ARG A 30 15.41 -1.16 -2.71
CA ARG A 30 16.40 -0.53 -3.59
C ARG A 30 15.80 0.74 -4.19
N HIS A 31 16.56 1.83 -4.14
CA HIS A 31 16.17 3.12 -4.72
C HIS A 31 15.79 3.07 -6.21
N LEU A 32 16.45 2.21 -7.01
CA LEU A 32 16.17 2.02 -8.43
C LEU A 32 15.69 0.60 -8.68
N SER A 33 14.42 0.36 -8.38
CA SER A 33 13.82 -0.96 -8.47
C SER A 33 13.06 -1.19 -9.78
N ARG A 34 13.60 -2.07 -10.63
CA ARG A 34 12.94 -2.51 -11.86
C ARG A 34 11.60 -3.21 -11.59
N SER A 35 11.44 -3.87 -10.45
CA SER A 35 10.15 -4.50 -10.10
C SER A 35 9.11 -3.46 -9.68
N LEU A 36 9.52 -2.38 -9.01
CA LEU A 36 8.63 -1.26 -8.70
C LEU A 36 8.19 -0.54 -9.98
N ASP A 37 9.10 -0.33 -10.93
CA ASP A 37 8.77 0.27 -12.22
C ASP A 37 7.80 -0.61 -13.03
N SER A 38 8.05 -1.92 -13.11
CA SER A 38 7.12 -2.85 -13.75
C SER A 38 5.75 -2.88 -13.07
N LEU A 39 5.71 -2.78 -11.74
CA LEU A 39 4.47 -2.72 -10.98
C LEU A 39 3.65 -1.47 -11.33
N ARG A 40 4.28 -0.30 -11.47
CA ARG A 40 3.62 0.93 -11.92
C ARG A 40 2.97 0.75 -13.28
N VAL A 41 3.70 0.19 -14.25
CA VAL A 41 3.18 -0.09 -15.60
C VAL A 41 1.98 -1.06 -15.56
N ALA A 42 2.02 -2.08 -14.69
CA ALA A 42 0.91 -3.01 -14.52
C ALA A 42 -0.35 -2.32 -13.94
N LEU A 43 -0.18 -1.44 -12.95
CA LEU A 43 -1.28 -0.68 -12.36
C LEU A 43 -1.89 0.28 -13.39
N GLU A 44 -1.09 1.01 -14.16
CA GLU A 44 -1.60 1.85 -15.25
C GLU A 44 -2.41 1.00 -16.28
N GLY A 45 -2.00 -0.25 -16.50
CA GLY A 45 -2.76 -1.20 -17.31
C GLY A 45 -4.14 -1.52 -16.71
N ALA A 46 -4.21 -1.74 -15.40
CA ALA A 46 -5.47 -1.97 -14.69
C ALA A 46 -6.38 -0.73 -14.72
N GLU A 47 -5.82 0.47 -14.54
CA GLU A 47 -6.57 1.72 -14.63
C GLU A 47 -7.18 1.91 -16.02
N ARG A 48 -6.40 1.68 -17.09
CA ARG A 48 -6.92 1.71 -18.46
C ARG A 48 -8.02 0.67 -18.72
N ALA A 49 -8.03 -0.44 -17.98
CA ALA A 49 -9.08 -1.45 -18.03
C ALA A 49 -10.31 -1.10 -17.18
N GLY A 50 -10.33 0.07 -16.52
CA GLY A 50 -11.45 0.55 -15.72
C GLY A 50 -11.36 0.23 -14.23
N ALA A 51 -10.22 -0.27 -13.74
CA ALA A 51 -10.00 -0.45 -12.31
C ALA A 51 -9.70 0.89 -11.63
N ALA A 52 -10.05 1.01 -10.35
CA ALA A 52 -9.37 1.93 -9.47
C ALA A 52 -8.01 1.33 -9.08
N ILE A 53 -6.98 2.15 -8.93
CA ILE A 53 -5.62 1.67 -8.62
C ILE A 53 -5.04 2.36 -7.39
N MET A 54 -4.18 1.64 -6.68
CA MET A 54 -3.41 2.17 -5.56
C MET A 54 -2.03 1.53 -5.53
N LEU A 55 -0.98 2.33 -5.32
CA LEU A 55 0.38 1.86 -5.11
C LEU A 55 0.77 2.07 -3.65
N LEU A 56 1.22 1.00 -2.99
CA LEU A 56 1.81 1.03 -1.67
C LEU A 56 3.29 0.64 -1.78
N ASP A 57 4.17 1.64 -1.74
CA ASP A 57 5.62 1.45 -1.76
C ASP A 57 6.14 1.29 -0.32
N ILE A 58 6.94 0.25 -0.05
CA ILE A 58 7.52 0.01 1.27
C ILE A 58 8.34 1.18 1.83
N HIS A 59 8.86 2.07 0.98
CA HIS A 59 9.52 3.30 1.41
C HIS A 59 8.56 4.37 1.98
N GLN A 60 7.27 4.30 1.63
CA GLN A 60 6.22 5.20 2.10
C GLN A 60 5.43 4.61 3.27
N LEU A 61 5.50 3.29 3.46
CA LEU A 61 4.81 2.59 4.53
C LEU A 61 5.63 2.64 5.83
N ASP A 62 5.02 3.13 6.90
CA ASP A 62 5.58 3.08 8.26
C ASP A 62 5.27 1.72 8.89
N LEU A 63 5.81 0.65 8.29
CA LEU A 63 5.59 -0.71 8.78
C LEU A 63 6.46 -0.97 10.01
N PRO A 64 5.91 -1.55 11.09
CA PRO A 64 6.70 -1.98 12.23
C PRO A 64 7.60 -3.13 11.79
N MET A 65 8.76 -3.21 12.45
CA MET A 65 9.62 -4.37 12.30
C MET A 65 8.90 -5.61 12.84
N PHE A 66 8.95 -6.72 12.09
CA PHE A 66 8.45 -8.00 12.56
C PHE A 66 9.15 -8.39 13.86
N ASP A 67 8.36 -8.72 14.89
CA ASP A 67 8.83 -9.23 16.17
C ASP A 67 8.04 -10.51 16.51
N ALA A 68 8.76 -11.64 16.54
CA ALA A 68 8.19 -12.97 16.77
C ALA A 68 7.76 -13.18 18.23
N GLU A 69 8.31 -12.41 19.15
CA GLU A 69 8.05 -12.51 20.59
C GLU A 69 7.05 -11.44 21.06
N ALA A 70 6.58 -10.59 20.13
CA ALA A 70 5.62 -9.55 20.45
C ALA A 70 4.31 -10.17 20.99
N PRO A 71 3.90 -9.79 22.22
CA PRO A 71 2.64 -10.26 22.75
C PRO A 71 1.50 -9.67 21.91
N ASN A 72 0.70 -10.55 21.32
CA ASN A 72 -0.49 -10.26 20.51
C ASN A 72 -0.20 -9.89 19.05
N TYR A 73 0.37 -10.84 18.29
CA TYR A 73 0.32 -10.88 16.82
C TYR A 73 -1.11 -11.19 16.31
N GLU A 74 -2.12 -10.64 16.96
CA GLU A 74 -3.52 -10.77 16.59
C GLU A 74 -3.88 -9.63 15.63
N ILE A 75 -4.73 -9.94 14.64
CA ILE A 75 -5.11 -9.14 13.46
C ILE A 75 -5.47 -7.66 13.77
N GLU A 76 -5.80 -7.33 15.03
CA GLU A 76 -6.09 -5.98 15.54
C GLU A 76 -4.98 -4.94 15.32
N ASN A 77 -3.71 -5.36 15.23
CA ASN A 77 -2.59 -4.42 15.04
C ASN A 77 -2.47 -3.89 13.60
N VAL A 78 -2.91 -4.66 12.59
CA VAL A 78 -2.83 -4.21 11.18
C VAL A 78 -3.78 -3.04 10.94
N ARG A 79 -4.96 -3.07 11.56
CA ARG A 79 -5.95 -2.01 11.44
C ARG A 79 -5.49 -0.73 12.17
N THR A 80 -4.92 -0.88 13.36
CA THR A 80 -4.33 0.25 14.11
C THR A 80 -3.13 0.86 13.36
N MET A 81 -2.30 0.05 12.71
CA MET A 81 -1.18 0.53 11.87
C MET A 81 -1.60 1.42 10.71
N LEU A 82 -2.76 1.15 10.10
CA LEU A 82 -3.32 1.96 9.02
C LEU A 82 -4.01 3.24 9.54
N GLU A 83 -4.39 3.26 10.83
CA GLU A 83 -5.10 4.36 11.49
C GLU A 83 -4.16 5.35 12.22
N VAL A 84 -2.86 5.05 12.40
CA VAL A 84 -1.83 5.96 12.97
C VAL A 84 -1.24 6.94 11.93
N VAL A 85 -1.90 7.07 10.77
CA VAL A 85 -1.55 8.04 9.74
C VAL A 85 -2.05 9.44 10.10
#